data_AF-A0A1G8K8F6-F1
#
_entry.id   AF-A0A1G8K8F6-F1
#
_cell.length_a   1.000
_cell.length_b   1.000
_cell.length_c   1.000
_cell.angle_alpha   90.00
_cell.angle_beta   90.00
_cell.angle_gamma   90.00
#
_symmetry.space_group_name_H-M   'P 1'
#
loop_
_entity.id
_entity.type
_entity.pdbx_description
1 polymer ?
#
loop_
_entity_poly.entity_id
_entity_poly.type
_entity_poly.pdbx_seq_one_letter_code
_entity_poly.pdbx_strand_id
1 'polypeptide(L)'
;MKFRYLILLVAVLAMSCGPKKGIVTKKKRSSTTKTVVVKDKKEEVTTVETNPSVVEENKAPSSVEVYIDLYAEIAKNKMQTHKIPASITLAQGILESGVGKGLLAVKANNHFGIKCHGWTGAKIYHDDDRSQECFRKYPKAEMSYEDHSEFLTGRKRYASLFELKPDDYKGWAKGLRAAGYATDRKYPEKLISLIERYNLDKYDEEVLKGTTAKSTRKSTTIIEGTKKDASKKHTVAKGDTLYSLSRLYKTTVDAIKAENNLKSNDLTIGQQLIIPN
;
A
#
# COMPACT_ATOMS: atom_id res chain seq x y z
N MET A 1 27.40 -51.79 11.15
CA MET A 1 27.77 -52.29 9.81
C MET A 1 27.37 -51.22 8.79
N LYS A 2 28.10 -50.11 8.60
CA LYS A 2 29.27 -49.90 7.72
C LYS A 2 29.16 -50.63 6.37
N PHE A 3 28.68 -49.96 5.33
CA PHE A 3 29.07 -50.28 3.95
C PHE A 3 29.56 -49.00 3.28
N ARG A 4 30.84 -49.02 2.91
CA ARG A 4 31.66 -47.93 2.39
C ARG A 4 32.11 -48.35 0.98
N TYR A 5 31.94 -47.43 0.03
CA TYR A 5 32.72 -47.21 -1.20
C TYR A 5 33.00 -48.37 -2.19
N LEU A 6 32.57 -48.17 -3.44
CA LEU A 6 33.19 -48.66 -4.68
C LEU A 6 33.00 -47.56 -5.75
N ILE A 7 33.97 -46.66 -5.96
CA ILE A 7 34.99 -46.66 -7.04
C ILE A 7 34.32 -46.66 -8.44
N LEU A 8 34.15 -45.51 -9.11
CA LEU A 8 35.07 -44.78 -10.04
C LEU A 8 34.93 -45.21 -11.52
N LEU A 9 34.86 -44.20 -12.40
CA LEU A 9 35.04 -44.19 -13.87
C LEU A 9 33.90 -44.72 -14.76
N VAL A 10 33.18 -43.82 -15.43
CA VAL A 10 33.33 -43.55 -16.88
C VAL A 10 32.85 -42.13 -17.17
N ALA A 11 33.77 -41.30 -17.64
CA ALA A 11 33.52 -40.00 -18.24
C ALA A 11 33.22 -40.16 -19.74
N VAL A 12 32.59 -39.13 -20.31
CA VAL A 12 32.42 -38.85 -21.75
C VAL A 12 31.20 -39.50 -22.42
N LEU A 13 30.14 -38.71 -22.55
CA LEU A 13 29.36 -38.55 -23.78
C LEU A 13 28.59 -37.21 -23.70
N ALA A 14 29.32 -36.12 -24.01
CA ALA A 14 28.69 -34.85 -24.34
C ALA A 14 28.28 -34.90 -25.81
N MET A 15 27.03 -35.31 -26.08
CA MET A 15 26.40 -35.08 -27.38
C MET A 15 25.48 -33.85 -27.29
N SER A 16 26.01 -32.80 -27.90
CA SER A 16 25.35 -31.61 -28.43
C SER A 16 23.86 -31.77 -28.76
N CYS A 17 23.02 -31.06 -28.02
CA CYS A 17 21.71 -30.60 -28.49
C CYS A 17 21.72 -29.07 -28.46
N GLY A 18 22.28 -28.45 -29.49
CA GLY A 18 22.18 -27.01 -29.71
C GLY A 18 20.75 -26.60 -30.12
N PRO A 19 20.27 -25.41 -29.72
CA PRO A 19 18.93 -24.95 -30.07
C PRO A 19 18.83 -24.64 -31.57
N LYS A 20 17.84 -25.24 -32.25
CA LYS A 20 17.45 -24.90 -33.62
C LYS A 20 16.99 -23.45 -33.67
N LYS A 21 17.79 -22.58 -34.29
CA LYS A 21 17.40 -21.22 -34.67
C LYS A 21 16.31 -21.30 -35.75
N GLY A 22 15.06 -21.05 -35.36
CA GLY A 22 13.99 -20.79 -36.32
C GLY A 22 14.25 -19.48 -37.04
N ILE A 23 14.35 -19.52 -38.36
CA ILE A 23 14.41 -18.34 -39.23
C ILE A 23 13.02 -17.70 -39.20
N VAL A 24 12.86 -16.62 -38.45
CA VAL A 24 11.68 -15.76 -38.55
C VAL A 24 11.89 -14.80 -39.72
N THR A 25 11.25 -15.10 -40.85
CA THR A 25 11.11 -14.16 -41.96
C THR A 25 10.37 -12.90 -41.48
N LYS A 26 11.06 -11.76 -41.46
CA LYS A 26 10.44 -10.44 -41.28
C LYS A 26 9.54 -10.13 -42.48
N LYS A 27 8.23 -10.34 -42.34
CA LYS A 27 7.24 -9.79 -43.28
C LYS A 27 7.00 -8.32 -42.93
N LYS A 28 7.54 -7.42 -43.77
CA LYS A 28 7.26 -5.98 -43.78
C LYS A 28 5.75 -5.78 -43.98
N ARG A 29 5.01 -5.49 -42.91
CA ARG A 29 3.59 -5.13 -43.01
C ARG A 29 3.50 -3.61 -43.05
N SER A 30 3.29 -3.10 -44.26
CA SER A 30 2.94 -1.74 -44.58
C SER A 30 1.70 -1.31 -43.79
N SER A 31 1.79 -0.18 -43.09
CA SER A 31 0.64 0.49 -42.49
C SER A 31 -0.24 1.08 -43.60
N THR A 32 -1.35 0.43 -43.90
CA THR A 32 -2.42 1.08 -44.67
C THR A 32 -3.39 1.69 -43.67
N THR A 33 -3.19 2.99 -43.42
CA THR A 33 -4.15 3.87 -42.76
C THR A 33 -5.45 3.85 -43.56
N LYS A 34 -6.53 3.29 -42.99
CA LYS A 34 -7.89 3.52 -43.47
C LYS A 34 -8.38 4.81 -42.82
N THR A 35 -8.38 5.88 -43.60
CA THR A 35 -9.08 7.13 -43.30
C THR A 35 -10.58 6.84 -43.31
N VAL A 36 -11.21 6.85 -42.14
CA VAL A 36 -12.67 6.94 -42.03
C VAL A 36 -13.00 8.40 -41.75
N VAL A 37 -13.48 9.07 -42.78
CA VAL A 37 -14.08 10.41 -42.71
C VAL A 37 -15.39 10.28 -41.94
N VAL A 38 -15.45 10.84 -40.73
CA VAL A 38 -16.73 11.13 -40.05
C VAL A 38 -16.84 12.64 -39.97
N LYS A 39 -17.91 13.15 -40.58
CA LYS A 39 -18.26 14.57 -40.68
C LYS A 39 -18.49 15.18 -39.30
N ASP A 40 -17.89 16.35 -39.09
CA ASP A 40 -18.21 17.28 -38.02
C ASP A 40 -19.67 17.75 -38.11
N LYS A 41 -20.39 17.65 -36.99
CA LYS A 41 -21.58 18.47 -36.73
C LYS A 41 -21.28 19.33 -35.50
N LYS A 42 -21.10 20.61 -35.78
CA LYS A 42 -20.96 21.72 -34.83
C LYS A 42 -22.30 21.91 -34.12
N GLU A 43 -22.36 21.63 -32.82
CA GLU A 43 -23.40 22.15 -31.93
C GLU A 43 -22.76 23.09 -30.91
N GLU A 44 -23.48 24.18 -30.71
CA GLU A 44 -23.07 25.45 -30.16
C GLU A 44 -23.03 25.40 -28.62
N VAL A 45 -21.88 25.77 -28.06
CA VAL A 45 -21.62 25.81 -26.62
C VAL A 45 -22.11 27.15 -26.09
N THR A 46 -23.21 27.15 -25.34
CA THR A 46 -23.57 28.29 -24.48
C THR A 46 -22.76 28.20 -23.19
N THR A 47 -21.90 29.19 -22.99
CA THR A 47 -21.06 29.39 -21.81
C THR A 47 -21.90 29.71 -20.59
N VAL A 48 -21.84 28.85 -19.57
CA VAL A 48 -22.19 29.22 -18.19
C VAL A 48 -20.91 29.17 -17.37
N GLU A 49 -20.43 30.36 -17.01
CA GLU A 49 -19.30 30.58 -16.11
C GLU A 49 -19.60 29.98 -14.74
N THR A 50 -18.79 29.02 -14.31
CA THR A 50 -18.63 28.71 -12.89
C THR A 50 -17.15 28.62 -12.56
N ASN A 51 -16.81 29.33 -11.48
CA ASN A 51 -15.50 29.59 -10.90
C ASN A 51 -14.56 28.35 -10.82
N PRO A 52 -13.23 28.52 -11.02
CA PRO A 52 -12.28 27.42 -10.97
C PRO A 52 -11.98 27.03 -9.51
N SER A 53 -12.64 25.98 -9.03
CA SER A 53 -12.15 25.21 -7.89
C SER A 53 -11.10 24.22 -8.40
N VAL A 54 -9.87 24.41 -7.93
CA VAL A 54 -8.69 23.61 -8.30
C VAL A 54 -8.93 22.14 -7.98
N VAL A 55 -9.23 21.34 -9.01
CA VAL A 55 -9.10 19.89 -8.98
C VAL A 55 -7.60 19.61 -9.15
N GLU A 56 -6.89 19.36 -8.05
CA GLU A 56 -5.53 18.83 -8.15
C GLU A 56 -5.58 17.43 -8.77
N GLU A 57 -5.14 17.36 -10.02
CA GLU A 57 -4.90 16.13 -10.75
C GLU A 57 -3.87 15.29 -9.99
N ASN A 58 -4.12 13.98 -9.83
CA ASN A 58 -3.25 13.02 -9.12
C ASN A 58 -1.86 12.94 -9.80
N LYS A 59 -0.99 13.91 -9.56
CA LYS A 59 0.35 13.95 -10.10
C LYS A 59 1.24 13.06 -9.26
N ALA A 60 1.95 12.14 -9.92
CA ALA A 60 2.92 11.29 -9.26
C ALA A 60 3.96 12.15 -8.50
N PRO A 61 4.44 11.71 -7.33
CA PRO A 61 5.45 12.43 -6.56
C PRO A 61 6.69 12.73 -7.39
N SER A 62 7.23 13.95 -7.28
CA SER A 62 8.41 14.36 -8.05
C SER A 62 9.69 13.72 -7.52
N SER A 63 9.81 13.55 -6.20
CA SER A 63 10.95 12.94 -5.50
C SER A 63 10.51 11.96 -4.39
N VAL A 64 11.49 11.32 -3.74
CA VAL A 64 11.23 10.41 -2.61
C VAL A 64 10.76 11.19 -1.39
N GLU A 65 11.31 12.37 -1.14
CA GLU A 65 10.91 13.26 -0.06
C GLU A 65 9.44 13.68 -0.21
N VAL A 66 9.01 14.05 -1.42
CA VAL A 66 7.60 14.37 -1.68
C VAL A 66 6.70 13.15 -1.45
N TYR A 67 7.14 11.95 -1.83
CA TYR A 67 6.40 10.72 -1.54
C TYR A 67 6.27 10.51 -0.02
N ILE A 68 7.35 10.71 0.73
CA ILE A 68 7.37 10.60 2.19
C ILE A 68 6.40 11.62 2.80
N ASP A 69 6.45 12.89 2.39
CA ASP A 69 5.58 13.94 2.92
C ASP A 69 4.09 13.63 2.71
N LEU A 70 3.74 13.08 1.54
CA LEU A 70 2.37 12.70 1.22
C LEU A 70 1.84 11.53 2.06
N TYR A 71 2.72 10.58 2.43
CA TYR A 71 2.28 9.28 2.97
C TYR A 71 2.78 8.96 4.38
N ALA A 72 3.67 9.77 4.97
CA ALA A 72 4.22 9.51 6.31
C ALA A 72 3.15 9.48 7.40
N GLU A 73 2.18 10.40 7.36
CA GLU A 73 1.06 10.39 8.30
C GLU A 73 0.19 9.13 8.16
N ILE A 74 -0.03 8.66 6.93
CA ILE A 74 -0.75 7.42 6.67
C ILE A 74 0.02 6.23 7.24
N ALA A 75 1.32 6.14 6.97
CA ALA A 75 2.18 5.07 7.49
C ALA A 75 2.26 5.07 9.02
N LYS A 76 2.39 6.23 9.66
CA LYS A 76 2.33 6.36 11.13
C LYS A 76 0.99 5.88 11.70
N ASN A 77 -0.11 6.19 11.01
CA ASN A 77 -1.41 5.67 11.41
C ASN A 77 -1.49 4.15 11.25
N LYS A 78 -0.96 3.58 10.17
CA LYS A 78 -0.89 2.13 9.98
C LYS A 78 -0.04 1.47 11.06
N MET A 79 1.05 2.09 11.50
CA MET A 79 1.80 1.63 12.66
C MET A 79 0.97 1.61 13.94
N GLN A 80 0.19 2.65 14.21
CA GLN A 80 -0.67 2.70 15.39
C GLN A 80 -1.75 1.61 15.37
N THR A 81 -2.41 1.44 14.23
CA THR A 81 -3.61 0.58 14.08
C THR A 81 -3.28 -0.88 13.79
N HIS A 82 -2.26 -1.13 12.97
CA HIS A 82 -1.89 -2.45 12.46
C HIS A 82 -0.54 -2.95 12.98
N LYS A 83 0.21 -2.14 13.74
CA LYS A 83 1.48 -2.53 14.38
C LYS A 83 2.60 -2.91 13.40
N ILE A 84 2.55 -2.38 12.17
CA ILE A 84 3.64 -2.46 11.19
C ILE A 84 4.48 -1.19 11.32
N PRO A 85 5.82 -1.24 11.44
CA PRO A 85 6.64 -0.05 11.49
C PRO A 85 6.30 0.91 10.34
N ALA A 86 6.15 2.20 10.65
CA ALA A 86 5.86 3.23 9.65
C ALA A 86 7.00 3.30 8.63
N SER A 87 8.25 3.13 9.09
CA SER A 87 9.44 3.05 8.24
C SER A 87 9.35 1.93 7.20
N ILE A 88 8.89 0.74 7.60
CA ILE A 88 8.67 -0.41 6.70
C ILE A 88 7.59 -0.10 5.69
N THR A 89 6.44 0.42 6.15
CA THR A 89 5.32 0.75 5.27
C THR A 89 5.73 1.78 4.22
N LEU A 90 6.48 2.82 4.60
CA LEU A 90 6.99 3.82 3.67
C LEU A 90 8.04 3.26 2.71
N ALA A 91 9.00 2.48 3.21
CA ALA A 91 10.06 1.89 2.37
C ALA A 91 9.48 0.94 1.32
N GLN A 92 8.51 0.10 1.69
CA GLN A 92 7.78 -0.74 0.74
C GLN A 92 7.00 0.12 -0.24
N GLY A 93 6.24 1.12 0.23
CA GLY A 93 5.52 2.04 -0.65
C GLY A 93 6.43 2.70 -1.68
N ILE A 94 7.59 3.24 -1.27
CA ILE A 94 8.59 3.86 -2.16
C ILE A 94 9.11 2.85 -3.17
N LEU A 95 9.49 1.65 -2.73
CA LEU A 95 10.10 0.62 -3.57
C LEU A 95 9.11 0.04 -4.59
N GLU A 96 7.96 -0.44 -4.12
CA GLU A 96 6.97 -1.17 -4.92
C GLU A 96 6.26 -0.25 -5.92
N SER A 97 6.04 1.02 -5.57
CA SER A 97 5.37 1.98 -6.45
C SER A 97 6.32 2.71 -7.40
N GLY A 98 7.63 2.48 -7.29
CA GLY A 98 8.64 3.29 -8.00
C GLY A 98 8.51 4.78 -7.65
N VAL A 99 8.41 5.08 -6.35
CA VAL A 99 8.18 6.45 -5.83
C VAL A 99 6.86 7.05 -6.34
N GLY A 100 5.82 6.23 -6.44
CA GLY A 100 4.49 6.61 -6.91
C GLY A 100 4.38 6.82 -8.43
N LYS A 101 5.46 6.56 -9.19
CA LYS A 101 5.51 6.78 -10.64
C LYS A 101 5.14 5.53 -11.44
N GLY A 102 5.11 4.36 -10.79
CA GLY A 102 4.75 3.09 -11.42
C GLY A 102 3.31 3.09 -11.95
N LEU A 103 3.06 2.33 -13.02
CA LEU A 103 1.76 2.29 -13.70
C LEU A 103 0.61 1.97 -12.73
N LEU A 104 0.81 0.99 -11.83
CA LEU A 104 -0.19 0.60 -10.83
C LEU A 104 -0.48 1.72 -9.82
N ALA A 105 0.55 2.45 -9.37
CA ALA A 105 0.36 3.58 -8.48
C ALA A 105 -0.41 4.71 -9.18
N VAL A 106 0.00 5.10 -10.39
CA VAL A 106 -0.60 6.22 -11.14
C VAL A 106 -2.02 5.91 -11.62
N LYS A 107 -2.26 4.74 -12.20
CA LYS A 107 -3.55 4.41 -12.86
C LYS A 107 -4.53 3.72 -11.94
N ALA A 108 -4.05 3.13 -10.84
CA ALA A 108 -4.86 2.31 -9.97
C ALA A 108 -4.71 2.64 -8.47
N ASN A 109 -3.92 3.66 -8.10
CA ASN A 109 -3.61 3.99 -6.71
C ASN A 109 -3.11 2.77 -5.91
N ASN A 110 -2.50 1.80 -6.58
CA ASN A 110 -2.00 0.57 -5.96
C ASN A 110 -0.50 0.71 -5.76
N HIS A 111 -0.10 1.13 -4.56
CA HIS A 111 1.30 1.45 -4.24
C HIS A 111 2.13 0.21 -3.86
N PHE A 112 1.49 -0.93 -3.61
CA PHE A 112 2.12 -2.14 -3.06
C PHE A 112 2.00 -3.35 -3.99
N GLY A 113 1.52 -3.17 -5.22
CA GLY A 113 1.38 -4.25 -6.20
C GLY A 113 0.40 -5.35 -5.77
N ILE A 114 -0.65 -5.03 -4.98
CA ILE A 114 -1.53 -6.06 -4.44
C ILE A 114 -2.38 -6.67 -5.56
N LYS A 115 -2.25 -7.99 -5.72
CA LYS A 115 -2.98 -8.80 -6.70
C LYS A 115 -4.42 -9.08 -6.25
N CYS A 116 -5.29 -9.42 -7.20
CA CYS A 116 -6.73 -9.55 -6.95
C CYS A 116 -7.08 -10.63 -5.90
N HIS A 117 -6.64 -11.89 -6.04
CA HIS A 117 -6.90 -12.99 -5.08
C HIS A 117 -8.29 -12.94 -4.39
N GLY A 118 -9.38 -13.05 -5.16
CA GLY A 118 -10.76 -12.96 -4.62
C GLY A 118 -11.32 -11.54 -4.51
N TRP A 119 -10.56 -10.53 -4.90
CA TRP A 119 -11.01 -9.13 -4.95
C TRP A 119 -12.22 -8.93 -5.86
N THR A 120 -13.26 -8.29 -5.32
CA THR A 120 -14.52 -7.97 -6.01
C THR A 120 -14.60 -6.52 -6.46
N GLY A 121 -13.71 -5.64 -5.97
CA GLY A 121 -13.67 -4.23 -6.35
C GLY A 121 -13.06 -3.99 -7.74
N ALA A 122 -12.75 -2.72 -8.02
CA ALA A 122 -12.16 -2.30 -9.30
C ALA A 122 -10.79 -2.96 -9.52
N LYS A 123 -10.47 -3.24 -10.79
CA LYS A 123 -9.27 -3.98 -11.20
C LYS A 123 -8.52 -3.25 -12.31
N ILE A 124 -7.24 -3.55 -12.42
CA ILE A 124 -6.41 -3.23 -13.58
C ILE A 124 -5.59 -4.47 -13.95
N TYR A 125 -5.31 -4.66 -15.23
CA TYR A 125 -4.46 -5.74 -15.72
C TYR A 125 -3.12 -5.17 -16.15
N HIS A 126 -2.04 -5.81 -15.72
CA HIS A 126 -0.68 -5.43 -16.05
C HIS A 126 0.18 -6.69 -16.17
N ASP A 127 1.18 -6.66 -17.04
CA ASP A 127 2.13 -7.76 -17.15
C ASP A 127 3.16 -7.61 -16.01
N ASP A 128 3.30 -8.64 -15.18
CA ASP A 128 4.27 -8.70 -14.07
C ASP A 128 4.93 -10.09 -14.08
N ASP A 129 4.60 -10.98 -13.13
CA ASP A 129 5.06 -12.38 -13.17
C ASP A 129 4.42 -13.16 -14.33
N ARG A 130 3.20 -12.78 -14.71
CA ARG A 130 2.43 -13.36 -15.81
C ARG A 130 1.84 -12.25 -16.68
N SER A 131 1.58 -12.58 -17.93
CA SER A 131 0.83 -11.68 -18.81
C SER A 131 -0.60 -11.48 -18.29
N GLN A 132 -1.05 -10.23 -18.30
CA GLN A 132 -2.37 -9.78 -17.88
C GLN A 132 -2.71 -10.24 -16.46
N GLU A 133 -1.76 -10.08 -15.55
CA GLU A 133 -2.01 -10.35 -14.15
C GLU A 133 -2.96 -9.29 -13.57
N CYS A 134 -3.89 -9.74 -12.72
CA CYS A 134 -4.93 -8.91 -12.12
C CYS A 134 -4.42 -8.22 -10.86
N PHE A 135 -4.45 -6.90 -10.86
CA PHE A 135 -4.14 -6.05 -9.72
C PHE A 135 -5.38 -5.29 -9.23
N ARG A 136 -5.42 -5.08 -7.91
CA ARG A 136 -6.47 -4.28 -7.28
C ARG A 136 -6.32 -2.82 -7.71
N LYS A 137 -7.47 -2.14 -7.90
CA LYS A 137 -7.55 -0.72 -8.19
C LYS A 137 -8.35 -0.02 -7.10
N TYR A 138 -7.80 1.08 -6.62
CA TYR A 138 -8.34 1.84 -5.51
C TYR A 138 -8.75 3.25 -5.93
N PRO A 139 -9.76 3.83 -5.28
CA PRO A 139 -10.12 5.24 -5.48
C PRO A 139 -9.02 6.21 -5.04
N LYS A 140 -8.25 5.87 -4.00
CA LYS A 140 -7.19 6.71 -3.41
C LYS A 140 -6.01 5.84 -2.96
N ALA A 141 -4.81 6.41 -2.97
CA ALA A 141 -3.59 5.74 -2.52
C ALA A 141 -3.73 5.15 -1.11
N GLU A 142 -4.33 5.91 -0.18
CA GLU A 142 -4.57 5.49 1.21
C GLU A 142 -5.27 4.13 1.34
N MET A 143 -6.20 3.80 0.45
CA MET A 143 -6.90 2.52 0.47
C MET A 143 -5.94 1.35 0.16
N SER A 144 -4.92 1.58 -0.66
CA SER A 144 -3.86 0.58 -0.87
C SER A 144 -2.94 0.42 0.34
N TYR A 145 -2.75 1.47 1.15
CA TYR A 145 -2.01 1.38 2.42
C TYR A 145 -2.79 0.60 3.48
N GLU A 146 -4.11 0.79 3.55
CA GLU A 146 -4.97 -0.04 4.41
C GLU A 146 -4.94 -1.50 3.97
N ASP A 147 -5.21 -1.76 2.69
CA ASP A 147 -5.23 -3.13 2.17
C ASP A 147 -3.86 -3.83 2.27
N HIS A 148 -2.75 -3.09 2.13
CA HIS A 148 -1.42 -3.62 2.40
C HIS A 148 -1.25 -4.01 3.88
N SER A 149 -1.79 -3.19 4.79
CA SER A 149 -1.70 -3.42 6.22
C SER A 149 -2.54 -4.64 6.62
N GLU A 150 -3.78 -4.75 6.12
CA GLU A 150 -4.63 -5.94 6.23
C GLU A 150 -3.99 -7.18 5.59
N PHE A 151 -3.25 -6.98 4.49
CA PHE A 151 -2.59 -8.06 3.80
C PHE A 151 -1.54 -8.73 4.70
N LEU A 152 -0.75 -7.93 5.41
CA LEU A 152 0.29 -8.38 6.32
C LEU A 152 -0.30 -8.93 7.63
N THR A 153 -1.26 -8.25 8.25
CA THR A 153 -1.88 -8.70 9.51
C THR A 153 -2.74 -9.94 9.33
N GLY A 154 -3.46 -10.06 8.20
CA GLY A 154 -4.42 -11.13 7.96
C GLY A 154 -3.80 -12.48 7.56
N ARG A 155 -2.48 -12.56 7.31
CA ARG A 155 -1.83 -13.78 6.83
C ARG A 155 -0.88 -14.36 7.87
N LYS A 156 -1.16 -15.59 8.30
CA LYS A 156 -0.38 -16.34 9.30
C LYS A 156 1.13 -16.38 9.00
N ARG A 157 1.55 -16.40 7.73
CA ARG A 157 2.96 -16.41 7.32
C ARG A 157 3.76 -15.19 7.82
N TYR A 158 3.09 -14.08 8.12
CA TYR A 158 3.71 -12.85 8.63
C TYR A 158 3.56 -12.68 10.14
N ALA A 159 2.88 -13.59 10.85
CA ALA A 159 2.54 -13.42 12.27
C ALA A 159 3.74 -13.17 13.17
N SER A 160 4.87 -13.87 12.93
CA SER A 160 6.09 -13.71 13.72
C SER A 160 6.74 -12.32 13.59
N LEU A 161 6.40 -11.54 12.55
CA LEU A 161 6.88 -10.16 12.43
C LEU A 161 6.31 -9.25 13.52
N PHE A 162 5.09 -9.54 13.97
CA PHE A 162 4.39 -8.75 14.98
C PHE A 162 4.85 -9.06 16.41
N GLU A 163 5.75 -10.04 16.59
CA GLU A 163 6.44 -10.34 17.85
C GLU A 163 7.74 -9.55 18.00
N LEU A 164 8.23 -8.95 16.91
CA LEU A 164 9.43 -8.12 16.91
C LEU A 164 9.18 -6.82 17.66
N LYS A 165 10.27 -6.13 18.05
CA LYS A 165 10.14 -4.79 18.59
C LYS A 165 9.48 -3.87 17.56
N PRO A 166 8.59 -2.94 17.99
CA PRO A 166 7.86 -2.06 17.08
C PRO A 166 8.74 -1.18 16.17
N ASP A 167 10.00 -0.97 16.54
CA ASP A 167 11.01 -0.19 15.82
C ASP A 167 12.10 -1.06 15.17
N ASP A 168 12.01 -2.39 15.23
CA ASP A 168 12.98 -3.29 14.60
C ASP A 168 12.73 -3.46 13.09
N TYR A 169 12.88 -2.38 12.35
CA TYR A 169 12.73 -2.40 10.90
C TYR A 169 13.72 -3.34 10.20
N LYS A 170 14.89 -3.62 10.80
CA LYS A 170 15.87 -4.56 10.25
C LYS A 170 15.37 -6.00 10.35
N GLY A 171 14.80 -6.37 11.49
CA GLY A 171 14.11 -7.64 11.69
C GLY A 171 12.91 -7.78 10.75
N TRP A 172 12.09 -6.74 10.64
CA TRP A 172 10.96 -6.70 9.72
C TRP A 172 11.37 -6.89 8.26
N ALA A 173 12.38 -6.17 7.77
CA ALA A 173 12.85 -6.27 6.39
C ALA A 173 13.33 -7.70 6.05
N LYS A 174 14.09 -8.34 6.95
CA LYS A 174 14.54 -9.72 6.81
C LYS A 174 13.38 -10.71 6.88
N GLY A 175 12.48 -10.52 7.84
CA GLY A 175 11.35 -11.39 8.08
C GLY A 175 10.30 -11.32 6.97
N LEU A 176 10.05 -10.15 6.36
CA LEU A 176 9.18 -10.00 5.19
C LEU A 176 9.65 -10.88 4.03
N ARG A 177 10.96 -10.85 3.73
CA ARG A 177 11.53 -11.74 2.72
C ARG A 177 11.43 -13.21 3.14
N ALA A 178 11.81 -13.54 4.37
CA ALA A 178 11.78 -14.93 4.86
C ALA A 178 10.36 -15.51 4.87
N ALA A 179 9.36 -14.70 5.22
CA ALA A 179 7.96 -15.02 5.13
C ALA A 179 7.49 -15.15 3.67
N GLY A 180 8.22 -14.58 2.70
CA GLY A 180 8.06 -14.70 1.26
C GLY A 180 7.17 -13.61 0.64
N TYR A 181 7.27 -12.38 1.16
CA TYR A 181 6.71 -11.19 0.52
C TYR A 181 7.36 -10.94 -0.86
N ALA A 182 8.68 -11.09 -0.94
CA ALA A 182 9.46 -10.94 -2.17
C ALA A 182 10.44 -12.11 -2.35
N THR A 183 10.70 -12.48 -3.61
CA THR A 183 11.68 -13.52 -3.96
C THR A 183 13.10 -12.96 -4.05
N ASP A 184 13.25 -11.65 -4.27
CA ASP A 184 14.53 -10.98 -4.38
C ASP A 184 15.38 -11.16 -3.11
N ARG A 185 16.60 -11.65 -3.28
CA ARG A 185 17.58 -11.85 -2.20
C ARG A 185 18.01 -10.54 -1.56
N LYS A 186 18.01 -9.44 -2.32
CA LYS A 186 18.41 -8.10 -1.87
C LYS A 186 17.26 -7.28 -1.29
N TYR A 187 16.06 -7.86 -1.18
CA TYR A 187 14.87 -7.14 -0.71
C TYR A 187 15.07 -6.51 0.68
N PRO A 188 15.61 -7.22 1.70
CA PRO A 188 15.85 -6.64 3.01
C PRO A 188 16.81 -5.45 2.94
N GLU A 189 17.91 -5.58 2.19
CA GLU A 189 18.92 -4.53 2.05
C GLU A 189 18.37 -3.30 1.32
N LYS A 190 17.48 -3.49 0.34
CA LYS A 190 16.78 -2.38 -0.33
C LYS A 190 15.90 -1.60 0.64
N LEU A 191 15.10 -2.30 1.46
CA LEU A 191 14.25 -1.65 2.46
C LEU A 191 15.09 -0.92 3.50
N ILE A 192 16.08 -1.61 4.10
CA ILE A 192 16.97 -1.03 5.10
C ILE A 192 17.68 0.20 4.53
N SER A 193 18.20 0.12 3.29
CA SER A 193 18.87 1.26 2.67
C SER A 193 17.93 2.44 2.42
N LEU A 194 16.66 2.23 2.11
CA LEU A 194 15.69 3.32 1.97
C LEU A 194 15.38 3.94 3.33
N ILE A 195 15.18 3.11 4.36
CA ILE A 195 14.90 3.57 5.72
C ILE A 195 16.05 4.42 6.25
N GLU A 196 17.28 3.92 6.16
CA GLU A 196 18.47 4.62 6.67
C GLU A 196 18.79 5.87 5.83
N ARG A 197 18.67 5.82 4.50
CA ARG A 197 18.98 6.98 3.62
C ARG A 197 18.03 8.15 3.84
N TYR A 198 16.75 7.85 4.05
CA TYR A 198 15.70 8.87 4.20
C TYR A 198 15.26 9.07 5.65
N ASN A 199 15.95 8.44 6.61
CA ASN A 199 15.66 8.52 8.04
C ASN A 199 14.17 8.25 8.33
N LEU A 200 13.64 7.14 7.80
CA LEU A 200 12.21 6.80 7.90
C LEU A 200 11.82 6.25 9.28
N ASP A 201 12.77 5.71 10.01
CA ASP A 201 12.64 5.22 11.39
C ASP A 201 12.30 6.33 12.38
N LYS A 202 12.59 7.61 12.06
CA LYS A 202 12.08 8.75 12.84
C LYS A 202 10.55 8.72 13.01
N TYR A 203 9.81 8.20 12.02
CA TYR A 203 8.36 8.10 12.08
C TYR A 203 7.90 6.97 13.03
N ASP A 204 8.71 5.92 13.18
CA ASP A 204 8.47 4.88 14.19
C ASP A 204 8.63 5.48 15.59
N GLU A 205 9.72 6.22 15.81
CA GLU A 205 9.98 6.91 17.07
C GLU A 205 8.88 7.91 17.43
N GLU A 206 8.41 8.72 16.48
CA GLU A 206 7.31 9.67 16.69
C GLU A 206 6.04 8.96 17.19
N VAL A 207 5.70 7.81 16.60
CA VAL A 207 4.54 7.01 17.01
C VAL A 207 4.74 6.44 18.42
N LEU A 208 5.93 5.93 18.72
CA LEU A 208 6.24 5.34 20.03
C LEU A 208 6.27 6.41 21.13
N LYS A 209 6.92 7.55 20.90
CA LYS A 209 6.92 8.71 21.83
C LYS A 209 5.53 9.30 22.03
N GLY A 210 4.72 9.38 20.96
CA GLY A 210 3.33 9.82 21.06
C GLY A 210 2.47 8.87 21.90
N THR A 211 2.75 7.57 21.84
CA THR A 211 2.05 6.55 22.63
C THR A 211 2.44 6.62 24.11
N THR A 212 3.74 6.76 24.42
CA THR A 212 4.20 6.91 25.80
C THR A 212 3.65 8.17 26.43
N ALA A 213 3.72 9.33 25.75
CA ALA A 213 3.19 10.60 26.25
C ALA A 213 1.66 10.56 26.50
N LYS A 214 0.89 9.84 25.66
CA LYS A 214 -0.54 9.61 25.89
C LYS A 214 -0.79 8.69 27.09
N SER A 215 0.04 7.65 27.28
CA SER A 215 -0.06 6.76 28.45
C SER A 215 0.25 7.49 29.75
N THR A 216 1.25 8.37 29.78
CA THR A 216 1.59 9.16 30.98
C THR A 216 0.49 10.17 31.32
N ARG A 217 -0.18 10.76 30.33
CA ARG A 217 -1.34 11.65 30.55
C ARG A 217 -2.59 10.88 30.98
N LYS A 218 -2.80 9.66 30.49
CA LYS A 218 -3.94 8.80 30.88
C LYS A 218 -3.84 8.27 32.32
N SER A 219 -2.63 8.22 32.90
CA SER A 219 -2.42 7.76 34.28
C SER A 219 -2.68 8.81 35.37
N THR A 220 -2.80 10.10 35.03
CA THR A 220 -3.05 11.19 36.00
C THR A 220 -4.53 11.64 36.01
N THR A 221 -5.40 11.05 35.19
CA THR A 221 -6.81 11.42 35.09
C THR A 221 -7.73 10.27 35.50
N ILE A 222 -7.68 9.86 36.78
CA ILE A 222 -8.74 9.04 37.41
C ILE A 222 -9.47 9.80 38.53
N ILE A 223 -9.11 11.06 38.78
CA ILE A 223 -9.90 11.94 39.66
C ILE A 223 -10.06 13.28 38.94
N GLU A 224 -11.11 13.43 38.14
CA GLU A 224 -11.94 14.64 38.08
C GLU A 224 -13.04 14.47 37.04
N GLY A 225 -14.28 14.68 37.49
CA GLY A 225 -15.46 14.56 36.69
C GLY A 225 -15.66 15.70 35.67
N THR A 226 -16.43 15.36 34.64
CA THR A 226 -17.35 16.23 33.90
C THR A 226 -16.79 17.48 33.22
N LYS A 227 -16.53 17.38 31.91
CA LYS A 227 -17.27 18.12 30.87
C LYS A 227 -17.37 17.28 29.61
N LYS A 228 -18.57 16.72 29.37
CA LYS A 228 -18.92 16.01 28.14
C LYS A 228 -19.35 17.07 27.12
N ASP A 229 -18.39 17.60 26.37
CA ASP A 229 -18.71 18.43 25.21
C ASP A 229 -19.52 17.59 24.22
N ALA A 230 -20.54 18.19 23.61
CA ALA A 230 -21.54 17.49 22.81
C ALA A 230 -20.87 16.72 21.65
N SER A 231 -20.90 15.40 21.73
CA SER A 231 -20.41 14.49 20.69
C SER A 231 -21.14 14.74 19.37
N LYS A 232 -20.40 15.03 18.30
CA LYS A 232 -20.96 15.36 16.98
C LYS A 232 -21.41 14.08 16.26
N LYS A 233 -22.58 14.08 15.62
CA LYS A 233 -23.02 12.94 14.79
C LYS A 233 -22.54 13.11 13.35
N HIS A 234 -22.09 12.03 12.73
CA HIS A 234 -21.73 11.95 11.31
C HIS A 234 -22.51 10.80 10.65
N THR A 235 -23.10 11.03 9.48
CA THR A 235 -23.76 9.98 8.68
C THR A 235 -22.81 9.55 7.58
N VAL A 236 -22.38 8.29 7.60
CA VAL A 236 -21.40 7.73 6.67
C VAL A 236 -21.89 7.88 5.23
N ALA A 237 -21.12 8.61 4.43
CA ALA A 237 -21.33 8.77 3.00
C ALA A 237 -20.46 7.80 2.18
N LYS A 238 -20.76 7.71 0.89
CA LYS A 238 -19.97 6.89 -0.04
C LYS A 238 -18.53 7.40 -0.08
N GLY A 239 -17.59 6.56 0.35
CA GLY A 239 -16.16 6.86 0.37
C GLY A 239 -15.62 7.30 1.72
N ASP A 240 -16.46 7.37 2.76
CA ASP A 240 -15.98 7.53 4.13
C ASP A 240 -15.35 6.24 4.64
N THR A 241 -14.28 6.43 5.40
CA THR A 241 -13.62 5.40 6.20
C THR A 241 -13.47 5.95 7.62
N LEU A 242 -13.31 5.09 8.62
CA LEU A 242 -13.05 5.57 9.98
C LEU A 242 -11.85 6.51 10.05
N TYR A 243 -10.86 6.30 9.17
CA TYR A 243 -9.70 7.18 9.06
C TYR A 243 -10.03 8.53 8.41
N SER A 244 -10.75 8.56 7.28
CA SER A 244 -11.13 9.84 6.66
C SER A 244 -11.93 10.71 7.63
N LEU A 245 -12.79 10.07 8.44
CA LEU A 245 -13.54 10.73 9.50
C LEU A 245 -12.65 11.16 10.66
N SER A 246 -11.70 10.33 11.08
CA SER A 246 -10.76 10.73 12.15
C SER A 246 -9.93 11.94 11.75
N ARG A 247 -9.55 12.06 10.46
CA ARG A 247 -8.87 13.26 9.93
C ARG A 247 -9.80 14.46 9.85
N LEU A 248 -11.01 14.28 9.32
CA LEU A 248 -12.01 15.33 9.20
C LEU A 248 -12.33 15.96 10.56
N TYR A 249 -12.46 15.13 11.59
CA TYR A 249 -12.85 15.56 12.93
C TYR A 249 -11.68 15.68 13.91
N LYS A 250 -10.43 15.51 13.45
CA LYS A 250 -9.21 15.62 14.27
C LYS A 250 -9.21 14.69 15.50
N THR A 251 -9.80 13.51 15.37
CA THR A 251 -9.84 12.47 16.40
C THR A 251 -9.08 11.22 15.92
N THR A 252 -9.18 10.09 16.64
CA THR A 252 -8.56 8.82 16.22
C THR A 252 -9.59 7.79 15.79
N VAL A 253 -9.18 6.85 14.92
CA VAL A 253 -10.00 5.69 14.56
C VAL A 253 -10.44 4.94 15.81
N ASP A 254 -9.52 4.67 16.74
CA ASP A 254 -9.83 3.97 17.99
C ASP A 254 -10.84 4.72 18.86
N ALA A 255 -10.77 6.05 18.91
CA ALA A 255 -11.75 6.85 19.64
C ALA A 255 -13.13 6.76 18.97
N ILE A 256 -13.22 6.88 17.65
CA ILE A 256 -14.48 6.69 16.92
C ILE A 256 -15.02 5.27 17.13
N LYS A 257 -14.16 4.24 17.09
CA LYS A 257 -14.58 2.85 17.33
C LYS A 257 -15.08 2.65 18.75
N ALA A 258 -14.37 3.17 19.74
CA ALA A 258 -14.75 3.08 21.14
C ALA A 258 -16.10 3.77 21.40
N GLU A 259 -16.28 4.99 20.87
CA GLU A 259 -17.51 5.77 21.04
C GLU A 259 -18.72 5.12 20.35
N ASN A 260 -18.49 4.32 19.30
CA ASN A 260 -19.54 3.66 18.52
C ASN A 260 -19.63 2.13 18.72
N ASN A 261 -18.88 1.58 19.68
CA ASN A 261 -18.80 0.13 19.92
C ASN A 261 -18.46 -0.70 18.67
N LEU A 262 -17.65 -0.14 17.75
CA LEU A 262 -17.26 -0.82 16.51
C LEU A 262 -16.12 -1.79 16.77
N LYS A 263 -16.31 -3.05 16.36
CA LYS A 263 -15.29 -4.10 16.45
C LYS A 263 -14.36 -4.12 15.23
N SER A 264 -14.87 -3.79 14.04
CA SER A 264 -14.10 -3.71 12.79
C SER A 264 -14.02 -2.26 12.27
N ASN A 265 -13.35 -2.09 11.13
CA ASN A 265 -13.25 -0.80 10.43
C ASN A 265 -14.35 -0.62 9.38
N ASP A 266 -15.25 -1.60 9.24
CA ASP A 266 -16.30 -1.61 8.22
C ASP A 266 -17.35 -0.57 8.55
N LEU A 267 -17.66 0.27 7.57
CA LEU A 267 -18.72 1.25 7.65
C LEU A 267 -19.76 0.99 6.57
N THR A 268 -21.04 1.09 6.95
CA THR A 268 -22.15 1.00 6.00
C THR A 268 -22.60 2.40 5.62
N ILE A 269 -22.84 2.65 4.33
CA ILE A 269 -23.41 3.94 3.88
C ILE A 269 -24.74 4.18 4.59
N GLY A 270 -24.90 5.36 5.18
CA GLY A 270 -26.05 5.73 6.00
C GLY A 270 -25.91 5.40 7.49
N GLN A 271 -24.85 4.69 7.91
CA GLN A 271 -24.55 4.44 9.32
C GLN A 271 -24.28 5.76 10.06
N GLN A 272 -24.91 5.94 11.22
CA GLN A 272 -24.62 7.09 12.09
C GLN A 272 -23.48 6.75 13.03
N LEU A 273 -22.48 7.64 13.09
CA LEU A 273 -21.36 7.59 14.01
C LEU A 273 -21.38 8.77 14.96
N ILE A 274 -21.15 8.50 16.23
CA ILE A 274 -20.84 9.46 17.28
C ILE A 274 -19.35 9.77 17.19
N ILE A 275 -19.01 11.02 16.89
CA ILE A 275 -17.65 11.49 16.79
C ILE A 275 -17.22 12.06 18.13
N PRO A 276 -16.21 11.48 18.79
CA PRO A 276 -15.65 12.03 20.02
C PRO A 276 -14.83 13.27 19.70
N ASN A 277 -14.89 14.25 20.61
CA ASN A 277 -14.09 15.49 20.54
C ASN A 277 -12.61 15.24 20.81
#